data_AF-A0A4R6YV42-F1
#
_entry.id   AF-A0A4R6YV42-F1
#
_cell.length_a   1.000
_cell.length_b   1.000
_cell.length_c   1.000
_cell.angle_alpha   90.00
_cell.angle_beta   90.00
_cell.angle_gamma   90.00
#
_symmetry.space_group_name_H-M   'P 1'
#
loop_
_entity.id
_entity.type
_entity.pdbx_description
1 polymer ?
#
loop_
_entity_poly.entity_id
_entity_poly.type
_entity_poly.pdbx_seq_one_letter_code
_entity_poly.pdbx_strand_id
1 'polypeptide(L)'
;MPKTLRSLFSVTPAWLALWLCVALFAIFQHGPIPLYSTRTLAVAWEMWSQNEFLVPHINGHPYSHKVPLLFWLIHAGWAVFGVNDIWPRLLQVGLGAGWLLAAAALARRVFPLRPLPAQYTPWFLIALAYSFLFGLQIMYEVLLALTVAWALCMLVGKPRWGWFALAVGAGLMTKGPVMLLHVAFPLLLGPWWSEHARADRRGWYLRGALALAGGLALLLAWAVPAGLAGGEAYRNELFFLQTAGRVVDSFDHARPLLWYLPMLLVLLFPWVGWPRLWRAALTLRRPLGDSERFLIAWLLPTFGVFCLVSGKQVYYLLPLLPGAAMALACVLARQQVREQGRGRRWGAWPLALVALGFAVVLALLPLWAAGGRMHSHWLHDASALSPFFAIGFVGLALVLLLPGEGEAELHRIAGAGLLGVALAHALFAYTMFHNFNLDPAADLLARAHQEQRPIANVGSYEGQYHYRARLHGSIDEIRIDDIGAWAAAHPRGVIVRYPAKLDPRARRFALLIQPFRSRWLEVWDAATVAAIEAGQTPAEPAQRTALYPPDYWRYGKPPERSDD
;
A
#
# COMPACT_ATOMS: atom_id res chain seq x y z
N MET A 1 25.61 -12.91 38.42
CA MET A 1 25.62 -12.36 37.05
C MET A 1 25.10 -10.93 37.07
N PRO A 2 25.82 -9.95 36.49
CA PRO A 2 25.47 -8.53 36.61
C PRO A 2 24.15 -8.18 35.90
N LYS A 3 23.36 -7.29 36.51
CA LYS A 3 22.08 -6.76 35.99
C LYS A 3 22.19 -6.02 34.64
N THR A 4 23.40 -5.76 34.16
CA THR A 4 23.71 -4.98 32.96
C THR A 4 23.66 -5.76 31.64
N LEU A 5 23.66 -7.10 31.68
CA LEU A 5 23.52 -7.94 30.46
C LEU A 5 22.07 -8.37 30.16
N ARG A 6 21.14 -8.22 31.12
CA ARG A 6 19.70 -8.46 30.89
C ARG A 6 18.99 -7.31 30.17
N SER A 7 19.61 -6.13 30.03
CA SER A 7 18.98 -4.97 29.39
C SER A 7 19.25 -4.83 27.89
N LEU A 8 20.13 -5.67 27.31
CA LEU A 8 20.46 -5.63 25.88
C LEU A 8 19.55 -6.51 25.00
N PHE A 9 18.86 -7.49 25.60
CA PHE A 9 17.72 -8.20 24.99
C PHE A 9 16.39 -7.68 25.57
N SER A 10 16.20 -6.36 25.51
CA SER A 10 14.92 -5.75 25.89
C SER A 10 13.79 -6.37 25.07
N VAL A 11 12.85 -7.01 25.77
CA VAL A 11 11.73 -7.79 25.22
C VAL A 11 11.03 -7.00 24.13
N THR A 12 11.08 -7.49 22.89
CA THR A 12 10.30 -6.94 21.77
C THR A 12 8.84 -6.79 22.22
N PRO A 13 8.22 -5.60 22.13
CA PRO A 13 6.84 -5.44 22.56
C PRO A 13 5.92 -6.45 21.89
N ALA A 14 4.97 -7.03 22.63
CA ALA A 14 4.12 -8.11 22.12
C ALA A 14 3.36 -7.73 20.84
N TRP A 15 2.87 -6.49 20.73
CA TRP A 15 2.22 -5.98 19.52
C TRP A 15 3.17 -5.96 18.31
N LEU A 16 4.45 -5.69 18.51
CA LEU A 16 5.45 -5.62 17.45
C LEU A 16 5.83 -7.02 16.98
N ALA A 17 6.07 -7.94 17.93
CA ALA A 17 6.35 -9.33 17.63
C ALA A 17 5.17 -9.97 16.88
N LEU A 18 3.95 -9.77 17.36
CA LEU A 18 2.73 -10.25 16.70
C LEU A 18 2.61 -9.69 15.27
N TRP A 19 2.73 -8.37 15.10
CA TRP A 19 2.62 -7.75 13.78
C TRP A 19 3.73 -8.22 12.83
N LEU A 20 4.99 -8.32 13.29
CA LEU A 20 6.10 -8.80 12.48
C LEU A 20 5.88 -10.23 12.00
N CYS A 21 5.49 -11.15 12.90
CA CYS A 21 5.21 -12.53 12.53
C CYS A 21 4.11 -12.61 11.46
N VAL A 22 3.01 -11.86 11.64
CA VAL A 22 1.89 -11.86 10.71
C VAL A 22 2.25 -11.20 9.38
N ALA A 23 2.94 -10.06 9.39
CA ALA A 23 3.35 -9.33 8.18
C ALA A 23 4.39 -10.11 7.36
N LEU A 24 5.39 -10.71 8.01
CA LEU A 24 6.37 -11.57 7.34
C LEU A 24 5.70 -12.80 6.73
N PHE A 25 4.78 -13.44 7.45
CA PHE A 25 4.04 -14.55 6.87
C PHE A 25 3.22 -14.09 5.65
N ALA A 26 2.45 -13.00 5.78
CA ALA A 26 1.54 -12.51 4.75
C ALA A 26 2.23 -12.03 3.46
N ILE A 27 3.36 -11.30 3.56
CA ILE A 27 4.03 -10.70 2.39
C ILE A 27 4.68 -11.73 1.46
N PHE A 28 4.96 -12.94 1.98
CA PHE A 28 5.56 -14.05 1.23
C PHE A 28 4.54 -15.08 0.74
N GLN A 29 3.24 -14.89 0.98
CA GLN A 29 2.21 -15.80 0.46
C GLN A 29 2.01 -15.68 -1.05
N HIS A 30 2.41 -14.56 -1.65
CA HIS A 30 2.27 -14.32 -3.08
C HIS A 30 3.35 -13.36 -3.60
N GLY A 31 3.49 -13.26 -4.92
CA GLY A 31 4.44 -12.34 -5.59
C GLY A 31 4.04 -10.86 -5.52
N PRO A 32 4.86 -9.95 -6.06
CA PRO A 32 4.53 -8.52 -6.14
C PRO A 32 3.22 -8.27 -6.92
N ILE A 33 2.31 -7.47 -6.35
CA ILE A 33 1.04 -7.14 -7.02
C ILE A 33 1.27 -6.20 -8.22
N PRO A 34 0.65 -6.45 -9.39
CA PRO A 34 0.73 -5.58 -10.57
C PRO A 34 0.32 -4.12 -10.31
N LEU A 35 0.89 -3.18 -11.08
CA LEU A 35 0.65 -1.72 -11.08
C LEU A 35 1.12 -0.96 -9.83
N TYR A 36 1.18 -1.65 -8.69
CA TYR A 36 1.76 -1.15 -7.45
C TYR A 36 3.21 -1.61 -7.34
N SER A 37 3.41 -2.82 -6.82
CA SER A 37 4.73 -3.35 -6.48
C SER A 37 5.58 -3.59 -7.73
N THR A 38 4.98 -4.08 -8.83
CA THR A 38 5.71 -4.32 -10.08
C THR A 38 6.28 -3.03 -10.67
N ARG A 39 5.52 -1.93 -10.62
CA ARG A 39 5.96 -0.63 -11.15
C ARG A 39 7.15 -0.07 -10.37
N THR A 40 7.07 -0.11 -9.04
CA THR A 40 8.19 0.33 -8.19
C THR A 40 9.43 -0.54 -8.40
N LEU A 41 9.25 -1.86 -8.53
CA LEU A 41 10.35 -2.78 -8.82
C LEU A 41 10.93 -2.61 -10.23
N ALA A 42 10.11 -2.28 -11.24
CA ALA A 42 10.56 -1.99 -12.60
C ALA A 42 11.46 -0.74 -12.63
N VAL A 43 11.06 0.33 -11.95
CA VAL A 43 11.91 1.53 -11.86
C VAL A 43 13.23 1.21 -11.13
N ALA A 44 13.16 0.50 -10.00
CA ALA A 44 14.36 0.09 -9.29
C ALA A 44 15.26 -0.80 -10.17
N TRP A 45 14.68 -1.73 -10.93
CA TRP A 45 15.40 -2.60 -11.86
C TRP A 45 16.12 -1.82 -12.94
N GLU A 46 15.43 -0.91 -13.62
CA GLU A 46 16.02 -0.17 -14.74
C GLU A 46 17.18 0.70 -14.26
N MET A 47 16.99 1.46 -13.17
CA MET A 47 18.06 2.21 -12.51
C MET A 47 19.27 1.32 -12.17
N TRP A 48 19.03 0.15 -11.58
CA TRP A 48 20.08 -0.78 -11.18
C TRP A 48 20.81 -1.36 -12.40
N SER A 49 20.06 -1.83 -13.39
CA SER A 49 20.59 -2.51 -14.58
C SER A 49 21.40 -1.59 -15.49
N GLN A 50 21.11 -0.28 -15.45
CA GLN A 50 21.80 0.74 -16.24
C GLN A 50 22.93 1.43 -15.47
N ASN A 51 23.14 1.09 -14.17
CA ASN A 51 24.01 1.83 -13.25
C ASN A 51 23.66 3.33 -13.15
N GLU A 52 22.39 3.68 -13.32
CA GLU A 52 21.89 5.05 -13.31
C GLU A 52 21.04 5.28 -12.05
N PHE A 53 21.65 5.87 -11.03
CA PHE A 53 21.05 6.04 -9.70
C PHE A 53 20.50 7.45 -9.45
N LEU A 54 20.76 8.40 -10.35
CA LEU A 54 20.38 9.79 -10.19
C LEU A 54 18.99 10.05 -10.79
N VAL A 55 18.76 9.60 -12.03
CA VAL A 55 17.49 9.77 -12.75
C VAL A 55 16.71 8.45 -12.75
N PRO A 56 15.51 8.39 -12.11
CA PRO A 56 14.66 7.21 -12.21
C PRO A 56 14.22 6.98 -13.66
N HIS A 57 14.11 5.71 -14.09
CA HIS A 57 13.66 5.34 -15.43
C HIS A 57 12.54 4.30 -15.37
N ILE A 58 11.61 4.35 -16.32
CA ILE A 58 10.61 3.31 -16.54
C ILE A 58 10.38 3.13 -18.04
N ASN A 59 10.33 1.89 -18.49
CA ASN A 59 10.16 1.52 -19.89
C ASN A 59 11.18 2.20 -20.83
N GLY A 60 12.43 2.38 -20.39
CA GLY A 60 13.47 3.06 -21.15
C GLY A 60 13.40 4.60 -21.17
N HIS A 61 12.44 5.20 -20.45
CA HIS A 61 12.26 6.66 -20.41
C HIS A 61 12.49 7.23 -19.00
N PRO A 62 13.02 8.46 -18.87
CA PRO A 62 13.10 9.15 -17.58
C PRO A 62 11.74 9.24 -16.88
N TYR A 63 11.69 8.84 -15.61
CA TYR A 63 10.48 8.78 -14.79
C TYR A 63 10.46 9.90 -13.76
N SER A 64 9.99 11.08 -14.18
CA SER A 64 9.97 12.29 -13.36
C SER A 64 8.97 12.25 -12.20
N HIS A 65 8.01 11.31 -12.19
CA HIS A 65 6.86 11.35 -11.28
C HIS A 65 7.15 10.98 -9.82
N LYS A 66 8.32 10.41 -9.50
CA LYS A 66 8.70 9.94 -8.16
C LYS A 66 10.13 10.34 -7.81
N VAL A 67 10.35 10.55 -6.51
CA VAL A 67 11.64 10.81 -5.88
C VAL A 67 12.32 9.48 -5.46
N PRO A 68 13.65 9.43 -5.28
CA PRO A 68 14.40 8.20 -5.42
C PRO A 68 14.60 7.40 -4.12
N LEU A 69 14.22 7.92 -2.95
CA LEU A 69 14.65 7.33 -1.67
C LEU A 69 14.26 5.86 -1.51
N LEU A 70 13.04 5.48 -1.92
CA LEU A 70 12.63 4.07 -1.86
C LEU A 70 13.47 3.19 -2.79
N PHE A 71 13.80 3.67 -3.99
CA PHE A 71 14.64 2.93 -4.94
C PHE A 71 16.05 2.76 -4.38
N TRP A 72 16.63 3.81 -3.80
CA TRP A 72 17.95 3.73 -3.16
C TRP A 72 17.98 2.74 -1.99
N LEU A 73 16.90 2.66 -1.20
CA LEU A 73 16.79 1.64 -0.14
C LEU A 73 16.67 0.22 -0.70
N ILE A 74 16.00 0.04 -1.85
CA ILE A 74 15.97 -1.25 -2.57
C ILE A 74 17.38 -1.59 -3.08
N HIS A 75 18.05 -0.65 -3.74
CA HIS A 75 19.41 -0.81 -4.26
C HIS A 75 20.43 -1.10 -3.18
N ALA A 76 20.32 -0.47 -2.01
CA ALA A 76 21.21 -0.72 -0.88
C ALA A 76 21.19 -2.19 -0.45
N GLY A 77 20.02 -2.84 -0.46
CA GLY A 77 19.96 -4.29 -0.19
C GLY A 77 20.35 -5.14 -1.38
N TRP A 78 20.07 -4.72 -2.62
CA TRP A 78 20.58 -5.44 -3.80
C TRP A 78 22.11 -5.40 -3.91
N ALA A 79 22.76 -4.34 -3.43
CA ALA A 79 24.22 -4.26 -3.34
C ALA A 79 24.82 -5.28 -2.37
N VAL A 80 24.05 -5.72 -1.37
CA VAL A 80 24.51 -6.68 -0.35
C VAL A 80 24.06 -8.12 -0.67
N PHE A 81 22.82 -8.29 -1.10
CA PHE A 81 22.16 -9.60 -1.27
C PHE A 81 21.94 -10.00 -2.73
N GLY A 82 22.43 -9.21 -3.68
CA GLY A 82 22.11 -9.36 -5.10
C GLY A 82 20.68 -8.96 -5.43
N VAL A 83 20.37 -8.89 -6.73
CA VAL A 83 19.02 -8.54 -7.20
C VAL A 83 18.06 -9.69 -6.93
N ASN A 84 17.15 -9.49 -5.98
CA ASN A 84 16.12 -10.45 -5.61
C ASN A 84 14.84 -9.73 -5.17
N ASP A 85 13.77 -10.48 -5.01
CA ASP A 85 12.45 -9.99 -4.61
C ASP A 85 12.19 -10.14 -3.11
N ILE A 86 13.10 -10.78 -2.37
CA ILE A 86 13.04 -10.97 -0.92
C ILE A 86 13.34 -9.65 -0.20
N TRP A 87 14.44 -8.98 -0.55
CA TRP A 87 14.87 -7.74 0.09
C TRP A 87 13.81 -6.63 0.02
N PRO A 88 13.23 -6.28 -1.14
CA PRO A 88 12.19 -5.24 -1.21
C PRO A 88 10.99 -5.51 -0.30
N ARG A 89 10.61 -6.79 -0.11
CA ARG A 89 9.53 -7.19 0.80
C ARG A 89 9.94 -7.07 2.27
N LEU A 90 11.14 -7.54 2.62
CA LEU A 90 11.68 -7.38 3.97
C LEU A 90 11.84 -5.91 4.35
N LEU A 91 12.31 -5.08 3.41
CA LEU A 91 12.37 -3.63 3.53
C LEU A 91 10.97 -3.07 3.82
N GLN A 92 9.96 -3.47 3.05
CA GLN A 92 8.59 -3.01 3.24
C GLN A 92 8.02 -3.37 4.63
N VAL A 93 8.23 -4.60 5.11
CA VAL A 93 7.87 -5.01 6.47
C VAL A 93 8.65 -4.21 7.51
N GLY A 94 9.94 -3.99 7.29
CA GLY A 94 10.81 -3.17 8.14
C GLY A 94 10.35 -1.71 8.24
N LEU A 95 9.89 -1.13 7.13
CA LEU A 95 9.30 0.21 7.09
C LEU A 95 8.00 0.28 7.90
N GLY A 96 7.14 -0.73 7.80
CA GLY A 96 5.92 -0.84 8.62
C GLY A 96 6.22 -0.97 10.12
N ALA A 97 7.20 -1.80 10.49
CA ALA A 97 7.67 -1.92 11.87
C ALA A 97 8.27 -0.61 12.40
N GLY A 98 9.09 0.05 11.58
CA GLY A 98 9.64 1.38 11.86
C GLY A 98 8.54 2.41 12.07
N TRP A 99 7.49 2.39 11.24
CA TRP A 99 6.34 3.28 11.35
C TRP A 99 5.60 3.06 12.68
N LEU A 100 5.33 1.81 13.07
CA LEU A 100 4.70 1.50 14.36
C LEU A 100 5.56 1.94 15.55
N LEU A 101 6.89 1.73 15.49
CA LEU A 101 7.83 2.19 16.52
C LEU A 101 7.89 3.71 16.62
N ALA A 102 7.91 4.41 15.48
CA ALA A 102 7.89 5.87 15.40
C ALA A 102 6.56 6.43 15.94
N ALA A 103 5.44 5.79 15.62
CA ALA A 103 4.12 6.14 16.15
C ALA A 103 4.04 5.94 17.68
N ALA A 104 4.54 4.82 18.19
CA ALA A 104 4.60 4.58 19.63
C ALA A 104 5.52 5.59 20.36
N ALA A 105 6.66 5.95 19.74
CA ALA A 105 7.55 6.97 20.25
C ALA A 105 6.92 8.37 20.25
N LEU A 106 6.22 8.73 19.16
CA LEU A 106 5.46 9.96 19.06
C LEU A 106 4.38 10.01 20.14
N ALA A 107 3.61 8.94 20.34
CA ALA A 107 2.57 8.88 21.36
C ALA A 107 3.11 9.10 22.77
N ARG A 108 4.27 8.50 23.12
CA ARG A 108 4.94 8.74 24.41
C ARG A 108 5.34 10.20 24.60
N ARG A 109 5.71 10.91 23.53
CA ARG A 109 6.04 12.34 23.58
C ARG A 109 4.81 13.24 23.64
N VAL A 110 3.73 12.87 22.95
CA VAL A 110 2.46 13.59 22.96
C VAL A 110 1.78 13.49 24.33
N PHE A 111 1.92 12.34 25.00
CA PHE A 111 1.29 12.05 26.29
C PHE A 111 2.32 11.79 27.41
N PRO A 112 3.19 12.76 27.75
CA PRO A 112 4.29 12.53 28.70
C PRO A 112 3.81 12.18 30.11
N LEU A 113 2.66 12.72 30.52
CA LEU A 113 2.05 12.50 31.84
C LEU A 113 0.93 11.43 31.82
N ARG A 114 0.62 10.87 30.65
CA ARG A 114 -0.50 9.92 30.47
C ARG A 114 0.00 8.69 29.71
N PRO A 115 0.51 7.67 30.41
CA PRO A 115 1.13 6.52 29.75
C PRO A 115 0.13 5.64 29.00
N LEU A 116 -1.12 5.54 29.45
CA LEU A 116 -2.13 4.64 28.85
C LEU A 116 -2.41 4.94 27.36
N PRO A 117 -2.72 6.18 26.92
CA PRO A 117 -2.85 6.47 25.50
C PRO A 117 -1.64 6.04 24.66
N ALA A 118 -0.43 6.26 25.19
CA ALA A 118 0.79 5.88 24.50
C ALA A 118 0.99 4.35 24.41
N GLN A 119 0.60 3.62 25.44
CA GLN A 119 0.63 2.15 25.47
C GLN A 119 -0.41 1.53 24.52
N TYR A 120 -1.60 2.13 24.42
CA TYR A 120 -2.69 1.63 23.57
C TYR A 120 -2.53 1.96 22.09
N THR A 121 -1.88 3.08 21.75
CA THR A 121 -1.70 3.54 20.36
C THR A 121 -1.20 2.43 19.40
N PRO A 122 -0.12 1.68 19.70
CA PRO A 122 0.34 0.62 18.79
C PRO A 122 -0.69 -0.50 18.61
N TRP A 123 -1.45 -0.86 19.66
CA TRP A 123 -2.52 -1.85 19.54
C TRP A 123 -3.66 -1.37 18.64
N PHE A 124 -3.97 -0.07 18.66
CA PHE A 124 -4.89 0.53 17.69
C PHE A 124 -4.38 0.41 16.25
N LEU A 125 -3.08 0.62 16.03
CA LEU A 125 -2.49 0.61 14.68
C LEU A 125 -2.39 -0.77 14.06
N ILE A 126 -1.96 -1.79 14.81
CA ILE A 126 -1.72 -3.12 14.23
C ILE A 126 -2.99 -3.79 13.71
N ALA A 127 -4.17 -3.35 14.17
CA ALA A 127 -5.45 -3.92 13.76
C ALA A 127 -6.06 -3.24 12.53
N LEU A 128 -5.51 -2.11 12.06
CA LEU A 128 -6.08 -1.36 10.94
C LEU A 128 -5.92 -2.14 9.64
N ALA A 129 -7.01 -2.78 9.19
CA ALA A 129 -6.99 -3.74 8.08
C ALA A 129 -6.43 -3.11 6.79
N TYR A 130 -6.89 -1.91 6.42
CA TYR A 130 -6.39 -1.20 5.24
C TYR A 130 -4.89 -0.91 5.34
N SER A 131 -4.44 -0.40 6.50
CA SER A 131 -3.03 -0.08 6.72
C SER A 131 -2.15 -1.33 6.65
N PHE A 132 -2.64 -2.47 7.15
CA PHE A 132 -1.92 -3.74 7.09
C PHE A 132 -1.78 -4.20 5.63
N LEU A 133 -2.87 -4.36 4.89
CA LEU A 133 -2.86 -4.85 3.51
C LEU A 133 -2.09 -3.95 2.56
N PHE A 134 -2.33 -2.63 2.64
CA PHE A 134 -1.60 -1.66 1.85
C PHE A 134 -0.11 -1.63 2.24
N GLY A 135 0.17 -1.85 3.54
CA GLY A 135 1.52 -1.95 4.07
C GLY A 135 2.34 -3.09 3.49
N LEU A 136 1.72 -4.12 2.90
CA LEU A 136 2.40 -5.25 2.24
C LEU A 136 2.82 -4.93 0.79
N GLN A 137 2.39 -3.80 0.21
CA GLN A 137 2.76 -3.39 -1.15
C GLN A 137 4.11 -2.67 -1.13
N ILE A 138 4.99 -2.97 -2.09
CA ILE A 138 6.28 -2.28 -2.23
C ILE A 138 6.02 -0.89 -2.81
N MET A 139 5.72 0.07 -1.94
CA MET A 139 5.34 1.43 -2.31
C MET A 139 5.80 2.48 -1.27
N TYR A 140 5.76 3.74 -1.69
CA TYR A 140 6.34 4.90 -0.98
C TYR A 140 5.55 5.36 0.25
N GLU A 141 4.28 4.99 0.37
CA GLU A 141 3.36 5.57 1.35
C GLU A 141 3.72 5.19 2.79
N VAL A 142 4.18 3.96 3.03
CA VAL A 142 4.61 3.53 4.37
C VAL A 142 5.89 4.26 4.78
N LEU A 143 6.83 4.44 3.84
CA LEU A 143 8.04 5.24 4.08
C LEU A 143 7.70 6.71 4.37
N LEU A 144 6.71 7.29 3.66
CA LEU A 144 6.21 8.62 3.97
C LEU A 144 5.56 8.67 5.36
N ALA A 145 4.70 7.69 5.69
CA ALA A 145 4.04 7.64 6.99
C ALA A 145 5.07 7.51 8.14
N LEU A 146 6.14 6.73 7.95
CA LEU A 146 7.28 6.63 8.85
C LEU A 146 7.98 7.98 9.03
N THR A 147 8.37 8.64 7.93
CA THR A 147 9.09 9.92 7.99
C THR A 147 8.24 11.05 8.58
N VAL A 148 6.91 11.06 8.35
CA VAL A 148 5.96 11.95 9.01
C VAL A 148 5.92 11.70 10.52
N ALA A 149 5.73 10.45 10.95
CA ALA A 149 5.70 10.10 12.37
C ALA A 149 7.03 10.45 13.07
N TRP A 150 8.15 10.23 12.38
CA TRP A 150 9.49 10.61 12.87
C TRP A 150 9.64 12.13 13.00
N ALA A 151 9.26 12.90 11.98
CA ALA A 151 9.33 14.37 12.02
C ALA A 151 8.49 14.93 13.18
N LEU A 152 7.24 14.49 13.31
CA LEU A 152 6.37 14.93 14.39
C LEU A 152 6.92 14.52 15.77
N CYS A 153 7.55 13.34 15.88
CA CYS A 153 8.22 12.92 17.11
C CYS A 153 9.37 13.87 17.47
N MET A 154 10.09 14.40 16.49
CA MET A 154 11.15 15.39 16.69
C MET A 154 10.61 16.80 16.98
N LEU A 155 9.38 17.11 16.61
CA LEU A 155 8.73 18.40 16.86
C LEU A 155 8.08 18.48 18.25
N VAL A 156 7.49 17.38 18.75
CA VAL A 156 6.75 17.34 20.02
C VAL A 156 7.69 17.28 21.24
N GLY A 157 7.30 17.97 22.32
CA GLY A 157 8.09 18.10 23.55
C GLY A 157 9.11 19.22 23.41
N LYS A 158 10.38 18.96 23.74
CA LYS A 158 11.50 19.84 23.38
C LYS A 158 11.91 19.55 21.93
N PRO A 159 11.69 20.48 20.97
CA PRO A 159 11.94 20.20 19.56
C PRO A 159 13.42 19.91 19.29
N ARG A 160 13.67 18.94 18.41
CA ARG A 160 15.00 18.54 17.94
C ARG A 160 15.15 18.94 16.46
N TRP A 161 15.38 20.23 16.21
CA TRP A 161 15.30 20.84 14.88
C TRP A 161 16.17 20.19 13.81
N GLY A 162 17.40 19.75 14.12
CA GLY A 162 18.26 19.06 13.16
C GLY A 162 17.68 17.71 12.70
N TRP A 163 17.18 16.90 13.65
CA TRP A 163 16.52 15.64 13.34
C TRP A 163 15.14 15.85 12.67
N PHE A 164 14.45 16.93 13.01
CA PHE A 164 13.24 17.35 12.31
C PHE A 164 13.54 17.69 10.84
N ALA A 165 14.61 18.45 10.57
CA ALA A 165 15.04 18.78 9.21
C ALA A 165 15.37 17.51 8.40
N LEU A 166 16.10 16.57 8.99
CA LEU A 166 16.44 15.30 8.34
C LEU A 166 15.19 14.46 8.04
N ALA A 167 14.25 14.38 8.98
CA ALA A 167 13.00 13.66 8.78
C ALA A 167 12.12 14.29 7.68
N VAL A 168 12.05 15.63 7.64
CA VAL A 168 11.38 16.38 6.57
C VAL A 168 12.06 16.13 5.23
N GLY A 169 13.39 16.20 5.15
CA GLY A 169 14.14 15.90 3.94
C GLY A 169 13.92 14.46 3.43
N ALA A 170 13.93 13.47 4.32
CA ALA A 170 13.62 12.08 3.97
C ALA A 170 12.17 11.92 3.45
N GLY A 171 11.20 12.60 4.06
CA GLY A 171 9.81 12.58 3.60
C GLY A 171 9.63 13.27 2.23
N LEU A 172 10.31 14.39 2.02
CA LEU A 172 10.37 15.07 0.72
C LEU A 172 11.02 14.18 -0.35
N MET A 173 12.08 13.45 0.00
CA MET A 173 12.74 12.46 -0.86
C MET A 173 11.94 11.16 -1.06
N THR A 174 10.79 11.01 -0.40
CA THR A 174 9.88 9.87 -0.56
C THR A 174 8.65 10.19 -1.43
N LYS A 175 8.00 11.32 -1.18
CA LYS A 175 6.77 11.71 -1.91
C LYS A 175 6.63 13.20 -2.16
N GLY A 176 7.76 13.90 -2.24
CA GLY A 176 7.81 15.33 -2.53
C GLY A 176 7.01 16.16 -1.53
N PRO A 177 6.29 17.21 -1.98
CA PRO A 177 5.70 18.22 -1.11
C PRO A 177 4.57 17.70 -0.21
N VAL A 178 4.04 16.49 -0.43
CA VAL A 178 3.03 15.87 0.44
C VAL A 178 3.51 15.79 1.89
N MET A 179 4.82 15.61 2.11
CA MET A 179 5.43 15.66 3.45
C MET A 179 5.08 16.95 4.20
N LEU A 180 5.09 18.09 3.50
CA LEU A 180 4.85 19.40 4.10
C LEU A 180 3.42 19.55 4.59
N LEU A 181 2.44 18.94 3.91
CA LEU A 181 1.03 18.97 4.35
C LEU A 181 0.86 18.42 5.78
N HIS A 182 1.63 17.39 6.14
CA HIS A 182 1.52 16.76 7.45
C HIS A 182 2.25 17.50 8.57
N VAL A 183 3.31 18.26 8.26
CA VAL A 183 4.13 18.96 9.27
C VAL A 183 3.83 20.47 9.36
N ALA A 184 3.27 21.07 8.31
CA ALA A 184 3.00 22.50 8.25
C ALA A 184 2.05 22.95 9.36
N PHE A 185 0.89 22.30 9.51
CA PHE A 185 -0.09 22.72 10.52
C PHE A 185 0.39 22.51 11.96
N PRO A 186 1.00 21.36 12.33
CA PRO A 186 1.63 21.24 13.64
C PRO A 186 2.70 22.30 13.92
N LEU A 187 3.51 22.68 12.92
CA LEU A 187 4.52 23.72 13.07
C LEU A 187 3.90 25.12 13.23
N LEU A 188 2.98 25.50 12.34
CA LEU A 188 2.34 26.82 12.31
C LEU A 188 1.46 27.05 13.55
N LEU A 189 0.74 26.02 13.98
CA LEU A 189 -0.13 26.09 15.16
C LEU A 189 0.64 25.79 16.46
N GLY A 190 1.98 25.73 16.42
CA GLY A 190 2.86 25.48 17.57
C GLY A 190 2.45 26.19 18.85
N PRO A 191 2.28 27.53 18.87
CA PRO A 191 1.90 28.27 20.07
C PRO A 191 0.55 27.88 20.68
N TRP A 192 -0.34 27.24 19.92
CA TRP A 192 -1.62 26.78 20.44
C TRP A 192 -1.50 25.50 21.28
N TRP A 193 -0.55 24.62 20.95
CA TRP A 193 -0.43 23.28 21.56
C TRP A 193 0.91 23.00 22.25
N SER A 194 1.94 23.83 22.07
CA SER A 194 3.27 23.58 22.64
C SER A 194 3.69 24.68 23.61
N GLU A 195 4.08 24.30 24.84
CA GLU A 195 4.70 25.21 25.81
C GLU A 195 5.98 25.85 25.28
N HIS A 196 6.87 25.08 24.63
CA HIS A 196 8.10 25.60 24.04
C HIS A 196 7.85 26.68 22.97
N ALA A 197 6.85 26.48 22.11
CA ALA A 197 6.45 27.48 21.12
C ALA A 197 5.85 28.74 21.75
N ARG A 198 5.12 28.61 22.88
CA ARG A 198 4.60 29.75 23.63
C ARG A 198 5.71 30.54 24.32
N ALA A 199 6.71 29.84 24.87
CA ALA A 199 7.83 30.44 25.58
C ALA A 199 8.76 31.24 24.65
N ASP A 200 8.99 30.78 23.41
CA ASP A 200 9.82 31.45 22.42
C ASP A 200 9.22 31.34 21.01
N ARG A 201 8.21 32.18 20.74
CA ARG A 201 7.51 32.18 19.44
C ARG A 201 8.45 32.50 18.28
N ARG A 202 9.34 33.49 18.45
CA ARG A 202 10.25 33.93 17.40
C ARG A 202 11.26 32.83 17.07
N GLY A 203 11.89 32.24 18.08
CA GLY A 203 12.84 31.15 17.89
C GLY A 203 12.18 29.87 17.39
N TRP A 204 10.93 29.58 17.77
CA TRP A 204 10.15 28.48 17.20
C TRP A 204 10.01 28.60 15.68
N TYR A 205 9.53 29.73 15.18
CA TYR A 205 9.33 29.92 13.74
C TYR A 205 10.66 30.06 12.99
N LEU A 206 11.67 30.72 13.56
CA LEU A 206 12.99 30.82 12.93
C LEU A 206 13.63 29.44 12.76
N ARG A 207 13.68 28.64 13.84
CA ARG A 207 14.26 27.29 13.79
C ARG A 207 13.42 26.33 12.96
N GLY A 208 12.10 26.49 12.98
CA GLY A 208 11.17 25.77 12.10
C GLY A 208 11.45 26.06 10.63
N ALA A 209 11.56 27.33 10.25
CA ALA A 209 11.89 27.75 8.89
C ALA A 209 13.26 27.24 8.44
N LEU A 210 14.29 27.34 9.30
CA LEU A 210 15.62 26.79 9.03
C LEU A 210 15.60 25.27 8.85
N ALA A 211 14.80 24.55 9.64
CA ALA A 211 14.68 23.11 9.51
C ALA A 211 13.93 22.70 8.23
N LEU A 212 12.88 23.43 7.85
CA LEU A 212 12.21 23.22 6.55
C LEU A 212 13.15 23.53 5.38
N ALA A 213 13.94 24.59 5.48
CA ALA A 213 14.95 24.93 4.48
C ALA A 213 16.03 23.83 4.38
N GLY A 214 16.48 23.27 5.52
CA GLY A 214 17.40 22.13 5.54
C GLY A 214 16.80 20.86 4.90
N GLY A 215 15.53 20.58 5.17
CA GLY A 215 14.80 19.49 4.51
C GLY A 215 14.66 19.70 3.00
N LEU A 216 14.36 20.92 2.57
CA LEU A 216 14.29 21.29 1.16
C LEU A 216 15.65 21.21 0.48
N ALA A 217 16.73 21.61 1.16
CA ALA A 217 18.08 21.50 0.65
C ALA A 217 18.46 20.03 0.34
N LEU A 218 18.02 19.07 1.17
CA LEU A 218 18.18 17.63 0.87
C LEU A 218 17.45 17.21 -0.41
N LEU A 219 16.21 17.66 -0.61
CA LEU A 219 15.46 17.41 -1.85
C LEU A 219 16.17 18.03 -3.06
N LEU A 220 16.61 19.29 -2.95
CA LEU A 220 17.28 20.00 -4.03
C LEU A 220 18.66 19.42 -4.36
N ALA A 221 19.37 18.89 -3.37
CA ALA A 221 20.66 18.21 -3.56
C ALA A 221 20.54 16.99 -4.49
N TRP A 222 19.35 16.39 -4.60
CA TRP A 222 19.05 15.40 -5.62
C TRP A 222 18.36 16.01 -6.87
N ALA A 223 17.32 16.81 -6.67
CA ALA A 223 16.45 17.25 -7.76
C ALA A 223 17.18 18.12 -8.79
N VAL A 224 18.12 18.97 -8.35
CA VAL A 224 18.93 19.82 -9.24
C VAL A 224 19.83 18.98 -10.15
N PRO A 225 20.75 18.13 -9.63
CA PRO A 225 21.58 17.31 -10.50
C PRO A 225 20.74 16.35 -11.36
N ALA A 226 19.68 15.74 -10.82
CA ALA A 226 18.79 14.88 -11.61
C ALA A 226 18.11 15.63 -12.76
N GLY A 227 17.61 16.85 -12.50
CA GLY A 227 17.02 17.70 -13.54
C GLY A 227 18.01 18.13 -14.61
N LEU A 228 19.29 18.31 -14.27
CA LEU A 228 20.33 18.62 -15.24
C LEU A 228 20.73 17.39 -16.09
N ALA A 229 20.76 16.20 -15.48
CA ALA A 229 21.13 14.96 -16.14
C ALA A 229 20.00 14.36 -17.00
N GLY A 230 18.74 14.47 -16.57
CA GLY A 230 17.59 13.81 -17.22
C GLY A 230 17.10 14.45 -18.53
N GLY A 231 17.71 15.55 -18.97
CA GLY A 231 17.30 16.28 -20.16
C GLY A 231 16.15 17.28 -19.93
N GLU A 232 15.85 18.07 -20.96
CA GLU A 232 14.92 19.20 -20.84
C GLU A 232 13.48 18.78 -20.51
N ALA A 233 12.97 17.73 -21.16
CA ALA A 233 11.64 17.20 -20.89
C ALA A 233 11.49 16.75 -19.43
N TYR A 234 12.43 15.95 -18.93
CA TYR A 234 12.45 15.49 -17.53
C TYR A 234 12.55 16.66 -16.55
N ARG A 235 13.42 17.64 -16.83
CA ARG A 235 13.57 18.85 -16.00
C ARG A 235 12.26 19.64 -15.90
N ASN A 236 11.62 19.86 -17.04
CA ASN A 236 10.35 20.59 -17.11
C ASN A 236 9.25 19.84 -16.36
N GLU A 237 9.21 18.51 -16.48
CA GLU A 237 8.26 17.71 -15.72
C GLU A 237 8.51 17.75 -14.21
N LEU A 238 9.76 17.59 -13.80
CA LEU A 238 10.19 17.54 -12.41
C LEU A 238 9.88 18.85 -11.66
N PHE A 239 10.15 20.01 -12.28
CA PHE A 239 9.99 21.32 -11.63
C PHE A 239 8.65 22.02 -11.93
N PHE A 240 8.11 21.91 -13.15
CA PHE A 240 6.93 22.68 -13.57
C PHE A 240 5.64 21.86 -13.58
N LEU A 241 5.64 20.60 -14.06
CA LEU A 241 4.40 19.79 -14.13
C LEU A 241 4.02 19.12 -12.81
N GLN A 242 4.98 18.89 -11.91
CA GLN A 242 4.67 18.46 -10.55
C GLN A 242 3.96 19.54 -9.71
N THR A 243 4.11 20.82 -10.08
CA THR A 243 3.65 21.97 -9.28
C THR A 243 2.43 22.67 -9.88
N ALA A 244 2.30 22.75 -11.21
CA ALA A 244 1.21 23.45 -11.90
C ALA A 244 0.26 22.53 -12.69
N GLY A 245 0.78 21.56 -13.45
CA GLY A 245 -0.04 20.68 -14.32
C GLY A 245 -0.94 19.70 -13.57
N ARG A 246 -0.51 19.18 -12.41
CA ARG A 246 -1.38 18.33 -11.58
C ARG A 246 -2.52 19.08 -10.89
N VAL A 247 -2.42 20.41 -10.73
CA VAL A 247 -3.49 21.21 -10.12
C VAL A 247 -4.57 21.56 -11.15
N VAL A 248 -4.20 21.62 -12.44
CA VAL A 248 -5.09 22.07 -13.52
C VAL A 248 -5.62 20.93 -14.39
N ASP A 249 -4.86 19.83 -14.58
CA ASP A 249 -5.24 18.73 -15.51
C ASP A 249 -5.29 17.31 -14.89
N SER A 250 -5.28 17.15 -13.56
CA SER A 250 -5.46 15.82 -12.94
C SER A 250 -6.94 15.42 -12.79
N PHE A 251 -7.59 15.11 -13.92
CA PHE A 251 -8.92 14.48 -13.91
C PHE A 251 -8.88 12.97 -13.61
N ASP A 252 -7.70 12.37 -13.48
CA ASP A 252 -7.56 10.99 -13.00
C ASP A 252 -7.75 10.93 -11.48
N HIS A 253 -8.80 10.24 -11.04
CA HIS A 253 -9.23 10.07 -9.64
C HIS A 253 -9.87 11.29 -8.97
N ALA A 254 -10.51 12.17 -9.75
CA ALA A 254 -11.38 13.20 -9.19
C ALA A 254 -12.51 12.56 -8.35
N ARG A 255 -12.62 12.94 -7.08
CA ARG A 255 -13.66 12.43 -6.16
C ARG A 255 -14.35 13.59 -5.43
N PRO A 256 -15.62 13.42 -5.02
CA PRO A 256 -16.38 14.44 -4.29
C PRO A 256 -15.65 14.93 -3.02
N LEU A 257 -15.96 16.15 -2.58
CA LEU A 257 -15.35 16.80 -1.41
C LEU A 257 -15.37 15.90 -0.16
N LEU A 258 -16.51 15.28 0.12
CA LEU A 258 -16.72 14.46 1.32
C LEU A 258 -16.35 12.98 1.13
N TRP A 259 -15.66 12.61 0.05
CA TRP A 259 -15.35 11.22 -0.28
C TRP A 259 -14.53 10.50 0.80
N TYR A 260 -13.65 11.21 1.51
CA TYR A 260 -12.89 10.61 2.61
C TYR A 260 -13.72 10.28 3.85
N LEU A 261 -14.89 10.91 4.04
CA LEU A 261 -15.72 10.69 5.22
C LEU A 261 -16.20 9.22 5.34
N PRO A 262 -16.82 8.60 4.32
CA PRO A 262 -17.12 7.16 4.36
C PRO A 262 -15.85 6.30 4.40
N MET A 263 -14.74 6.76 3.81
CA MET A 263 -13.47 6.01 3.85
C MET A 263 -12.85 5.96 5.25
N LEU A 264 -13.21 6.87 6.18
CA LEU A 264 -12.82 6.74 7.58
C LEU A 264 -13.34 5.46 8.22
N LEU A 265 -14.49 4.95 7.80
CA LEU A 265 -15.01 3.67 8.29
C LEU A 265 -14.10 2.51 7.90
N VAL A 266 -13.61 2.52 6.66
CA VAL A 266 -12.67 1.52 6.14
C VAL A 266 -11.29 1.66 6.81
N LEU A 267 -10.79 2.90 6.90
CA LEU A 267 -9.47 3.19 7.47
C LEU A 267 -9.38 2.91 8.98
N LEU A 268 -10.48 3.07 9.71
CA LEU A 268 -10.54 2.87 11.16
C LEU A 268 -11.16 1.53 11.55
N PHE A 269 -11.55 0.67 10.61
CA PHE A 269 -11.96 -0.70 10.90
C PHE A 269 -10.76 -1.48 11.49
N PRO A 270 -10.93 -2.24 12.60
CA PRO A 270 -12.19 -2.66 13.23
C PRO A 270 -12.76 -1.73 14.31
N TRP A 271 -12.09 -0.64 14.67
CA TRP A 271 -12.46 0.20 15.82
C TRP A 271 -13.84 0.83 15.72
N VAL A 272 -14.31 1.12 14.50
CA VAL A 272 -15.67 1.63 14.25
C VAL A 272 -16.76 0.63 14.66
N GLY A 273 -16.46 -0.66 14.73
CA GLY A 273 -17.38 -1.70 15.18
C GLY A 273 -17.37 -1.92 16.70
N TRP A 274 -16.64 -1.12 17.49
CA TRP A 274 -16.53 -1.29 18.94
C TRP A 274 -17.40 -0.26 19.70
N PRO A 275 -18.60 -0.64 20.20
CA PRO A 275 -19.55 0.31 20.80
C PRO A 275 -19.00 1.07 22.01
N ARG A 276 -18.11 0.44 22.80
CA ARG A 276 -17.49 1.11 23.95
C ARG A 276 -16.70 2.33 23.53
N LEU A 277 -16.01 2.28 22.38
CA LEU A 277 -15.22 3.39 21.88
C LEU A 277 -16.11 4.59 21.52
N TRP A 278 -17.26 4.35 20.90
CA TRP A 278 -18.26 5.38 20.62
C TRP A 278 -18.84 5.99 21.89
N ARG A 279 -19.20 5.16 22.88
CA ARG A 279 -19.68 5.64 24.18
C ARG A 279 -18.61 6.48 24.89
N ALA A 280 -17.37 6.06 24.85
CA ALA A 280 -16.25 6.81 25.39
C ALA A 280 -16.07 8.16 24.68
N ALA A 281 -16.23 8.20 23.35
CA ALA A 281 -16.16 9.44 22.57
C ALA A 281 -17.31 10.41 22.92
N LEU A 282 -18.55 9.91 23.03
CA LEU A 282 -19.74 10.72 23.34
C LEU A 282 -19.74 11.28 24.76
N THR A 283 -19.04 10.62 25.70
CA THR A 283 -18.94 11.06 27.11
C THR A 283 -17.67 11.87 27.39
N LEU A 284 -16.89 12.18 26.36
CA LEU A 284 -15.67 12.97 26.46
C LEU A 284 -16.03 14.42 26.79
N ARG A 285 -15.57 14.90 27.96
CA ARG A 285 -15.73 16.31 28.37
C ARG A 285 -14.44 17.09 28.15
N ARG A 286 -14.59 18.38 27.83
CA ARG A 286 -13.54 19.41 27.92
C ARG A 286 -13.08 19.54 29.39
N PRO A 287 -11.81 19.92 29.67
CA PRO A 287 -10.91 20.68 28.81
C PRO A 287 -9.96 19.86 27.90
N LEU A 288 -9.49 20.52 26.84
CA LEU A 288 -8.45 20.04 25.93
C LEU A 288 -7.08 20.50 26.44
N GLY A 289 -6.18 19.55 26.71
CA GLY A 289 -4.78 19.83 27.02
C GLY A 289 -3.96 19.98 25.75
N ASP A 290 -2.67 20.28 25.91
CA ASP A 290 -1.72 20.43 24.81
C ASP A 290 -1.63 19.20 23.91
N SER A 291 -1.72 17.98 24.47
CA SER A 291 -1.74 16.74 23.68
C SER A 291 -2.93 16.70 22.71
N GLU A 292 -4.15 17.04 23.18
CA GLU A 292 -5.33 17.05 22.33
C GLU A 292 -5.26 18.18 21.30
N ARG A 293 -4.76 19.36 21.68
CA ARG A 293 -4.56 20.48 20.76
C ARG A 293 -3.56 20.13 19.66
N PHE A 294 -2.48 19.40 19.98
CA PHE A 294 -1.54 18.90 18.98
C PHE A 294 -2.23 17.96 17.98
N LEU A 295 -3.00 16.99 18.48
CA LEU A 295 -3.75 16.07 17.61
C LEU A 295 -4.75 16.82 16.72
N ILE A 296 -5.45 17.84 17.25
CA ILE A 296 -6.36 18.66 16.46
C ILE A 296 -5.61 19.51 15.42
N ALA A 297 -4.50 20.14 15.82
CA ALA A 297 -3.64 20.95 14.96
C ALA A 297 -3.03 20.13 13.82
N TRP A 298 -2.86 18.82 14.01
CA TRP A 298 -2.38 17.92 12.99
C TRP A 298 -3.52 17.36 12.13
N LEU A 299 -4.50 16.69 12.74
CA LEU A 299 -5.47 15.87 12.02
C LEU A 299 -6.48 16.69 11.24
N LEU A 300 -7.13 17.67 11.88
CA LEU A 300 -8.26 18.38 11.26
C LEU A 300 -7.85 19.22 10.03
N PRO A 301 -6.84 20.10 10.10
CA PRO A 301 -6.48 20.92 8.95
C PRO A 301 -5.87 20.07 7.83
N THR A 302 -5.04 19.06 8.15
CA THR A 302 -4.46 18.18 7.14
C THR A 302 -5.52 17.35 6.43
N PHE A 303 -6.48 16.78 7.18
CA PHE A 303 -7.62 16.07 6.60
C PHE A 303 -8.50 17.00 5.75
N GLY A 304 -8.75 18.23 6.22
CA GLY A 304 -9.47 19.25 5.46
C GLY A 304 -8.83 19.55 4.11
N VAL A 305 -7.50 19.72 4.07
CA VAL A 305 -6.77 19.91 2.81
C VAL A 305 -6.90 18.70 1.89
N PHE A 306 -6.78 17.47 2.41
CA PHE A 306 -6.99 16.28 1.57
C PHE A 306 -8.41 16.21 0.97
N CYS A 307 -9.44 16.62 1.71
CA CYS A 307 -10.79 16.73 1.16
C CYS A 307 -10.88 17.74 0.00
N LEU A 308 -10.15 18.86 0.09
CA LEU A 308 -10.16 19.91 -0.94
C LEU A 308 -9.43 19.52 -2.23
N VAL A 309 -8.41 18.65 -2.17
CA VAL A 309 -7.67 18.20 -3.36
C VAL A 309 -8.54 17.31 -4.24
N SER A 310 -8.57 17.57 -5.56
CA SER A 310 -9.40 16.83 -6.54
C SER A 310 -9.06 15.33 -6.58
N GLY A 311 -7.79 15.00 -6.81
CA GLY A 311 -7.28 13.64 -6.85
C GLY A 311 -7.22 13.00 -5.46
N LYS A 312 -8.12 12.04 -5.19
CA LYS A 312 -8.21 11.38 -3.87
C LYS A 312 -7.91 9.89 -3.94
N GLN A 313 -7.11 9.43 -2.99
CA GLN A 313 -6.71 8.03 -2.84
C GLN A 313 -6.70 7.67 -1.36
N VAL A 314 -7.23 6.50 -0.99
CA VAL A 314 -7.40 6.11 0.42
C VAL A 314 -6.06 6.12 1.17
N TYR A 315 -4.98 5.68 0.51
CA TYR A 315 -3.64 5.62 1.09
C TYR A 315 -2.99 6.99 1.36
N TYR A 316 -3.55 8.10 0.86
CA TYR A 316 -3.05 9.44 1.22
C TYR A 316 -3.27 9.77 2.70
N LEU A 317 -4.23 9.13 3.35
CA LEU A 317 -4.51 9.32 4.78
C LEU A 317 -3.64 8.44 5.70
N LEU A 318 -2.81 7.55 5.14
CA LEU A 318 -1.96 6.64 5.91
C LEU A 318 -1.09 7.36 6.96
N PRO A 319 -0.44 8.51 6.65
CA PRO A 319 0.37 9.21 7.64
C PRO A 319 -0.45 9.83 8.79
N LEU A 320 -1.78 9.98 8.67
CA LEU A 320 -2.65 10.48 9.75
C LEU A 320 -3.08 9.39 10.74
N LEU A 321 -2.96 8.11 10.38
CA LEU A 321 -3.43 7.01 11.22
C LEU A 321 -2.78 6.95 12.61
N PRO A 322 -1.49 7.29 12.82
CA PRO A 322 -0.93 7.39 14.16
C PRO A 322 -1.67 8.41 15.02
N GLY A 323 -2.04 9.56 14.44
CA GLY A 323 -2.82 10.58 15.13
C GLY A 323 -4.24 10.11 15.46
N ALA A 324 -4.90 9.44 14.52
CA ALA A 324 -6.22 8.86 14.75
C ALA A 324 -6.17 7.80 15.86
N ALA A 325 -5.20 6.89 15.81
CA ALA A 325 -4.97 5.89 16.85
C ALA A 325 -4.70 6.52 18.22
N MET A 326 -3.89 7.58 18.29
CA MET A 326 -3.66 8.35 19.52
C MET A 326 -4.94 8.99 20.06
N ALA A 327 -5.80 9.53 19.19
CA ALA A 327 -7.08 10.10 19.59
C ALA A 327 -8.02 9.04 20.16
N LEU A 328 -8.15 7.88 19.50
CA LEU A 328 -8.95 6.75 19.98
C LEU A 328 -8.41 6.19 21.30
N ALA A 329 -7.09 6.06 21.42
CA ALA A 329 -6.42 5.64 22.64
C ALA A 329 -6.64 6.61 23.81
N CYS A 330 -6.64 7.92 23.55
CA CYS A 330 -6.96 8.94 24.55
C CYS A 330 -8.40 8.84 25.04
N VAL A 331 -9.35 8.62 24.12
CA VAL A 331 -10.76 8.43 24.42
C VAL A 331 -10.97 7.20 25.32
N LEU A 332 -10.37 6.06 24.94
CA LEU A 332 -10.48 4.81 25.72
C LEU A 332 -9.87 4.95 27.12
N ALA A 333 -8.66 5.50 27.21
CA ALA A 333 -7.95 5.65 28.48
C ALA A 333 -8.71 6.55 29.48
N ARG A 334 -9.35 7.63 29.01
CA ARG A 334 -10.16 8.52 29.86
C ARG A 334 -11.43 7.84 30.38
N GLN A 335 -12.01 6.91 29.61
CA GLN A 335 -13.24 6.21 30.00
C GLN A 335 -12.97 5.12 31.05
N GLN A 336 -11.86 4.37 30.94
CA GLN A 336 -11.49 3.35 31.92
C GLN A 336 -11.33 3.90 33.35
N VAL A 337 -10.85 5.13 33.48
CA VAL A 337 -10.72 5.80 34.79
C VAL A 337 -12.10 6.08 35.43
N ARG A 338 -13.17 6.15 34.63
CA ARG A 338 -14.50 6.62 35.08
C ARG A 338 -15.52 5.52 35.32
N GLU A 339 -15.45 4.39 34.61
CA GLU A 339 -16.55 3.40 34.59
C GLU A 339 -16.04 1.95 34.59
N GLN A 340 -15.42 1.50 35.68
CA GLN A 340 -15.17 0.08 35.91
C GLN A 340 -16.51 -0.64 36.18
N GLY A 341 -16.80 -1.76 35.48
CA GLY A 341 -17.88 -2.68 35.88
C GLY A 341 -19.21 -2.64 35.09
N ARG A 342 -19.26 -2.09 33.88
CA ARG A 342 -20.46 -2.11 32.98
C ARG A 342 -20.29 -3.03 31.75
N GLY A 343 -19.51 -4.10 31.91
CA GLY A 343 -18.67 -4.71 30.87
C GLY A 343 -19.25 -5.28 29.59
N ARG A 344 -20.50 -5.76 29.56
CA ARG A 344 -20.93 -6.63 28.45
C ARG A 344 -21.77 -5.96 27.37
N ARG A 345 -22.62 -4.98 27.71
CA ARG A 345 -23.54 -4.31 26.74
C ARG A 345 -22.79 -3.58 25.62
N TRP A 346 -21.62 -3.03 25.93
CA TRP A 346 -20.84 -2.19 25.02
C TRP A 346 -19.59 -2.89 24.47
N GLY A 347 -19.44 -4.20 24.70
CA GLY A 347 -18.26 -4.96 24.29
C GLY A 347 -18.17 -5.20 22.78
N ALA A 348 -17.17 -5.97 22.35
CA ALA A 348 -16.86 -6.28 20.95
C ALA A 348 -17.86 -7.19 20.21
N TRP A 349 -19.05 -7.46 20.75
CA TRP A 349 -20.02 -8.38 20.13
C TRP A 349 -20.43 -8.00 18.69
N PRO A 350 -20.51 -6.73 18.25
CA PRO A 350 -20.84 -6.44 16.85
C PRO A 350 -19.73 -6.91 15.90
N LEU A 351 -18.46 -6.82 16.32
CA LEU A 351 -17.34 -7.37 15.55
C LEU A 351 -17.42 -8.90 15.47
N ALA A 352 -17.85 -9.55 16.56
CA ALA A 352 -18.07 -10.99 16.54
C ALA A 352 -19.20 -11.38 15.57
N LEU A 353 -20.30 -10.60 15.50
CA LEU A 353 -21.37 -10.84 14.53
C LEU A 353 -20.91 -10.62 13.08
N VAL A 354 -20.09 -9.59 12.83
CA VAL A 354 -19.50 -9.38 11.49
C VAL A 354 -18.59 -10.55 11.12
N ALA A 355 -17.73 -11.00 12.03
CA ALA A 355 -16.87 -12.16 11.80
C ALA A 355 -17.68 -13.44 11.57
N LEU A 356 -18.73 -13.69 12.36
CA LEU A 356 -19.61 -14.84 12.20
C LEU A 356 -20.42 -14.77 10.89
N GLY A 357 -20.95 -13.60 10.54
CA GLY A 357 -21.66 -13.38 9.28
C GLY A 357 -20.74 -13.64 8.08
N PHE A 358 -19.51 -13.16 8.13
CA PHE A 358 -18.50 -13.45 7.10
C PHE A 358 -18.16 -14.94 7.05
N ALA A 359 -18.02 -15.61 8.20
CA ALA A 359 -17.82 -17.06 8.26
C ALA A 359 -18.98 -17.84 7.62
N VAL A 360 -20.22 -17.44 7.87
CA VAL A 360 -21.41 -18.05 7.26
C VAL A 360 -21.39 -17.86 5.74
N VAL A 361 -21.09 -16.66 5.25
CA VAL A 361 -20.95 -16.39 3.81
C VAL A 361 -19.89 -17.31 3.19
N LEU A 362 -18.71 -17.43 3.83
CA LEU A 362 -17.65 -18.31 3.35
C LEU A 362 -18.03 -19.80 3.39
N ALA A 363 -18.76 -20.25 4.41
CA ALA A 363 -19.23 -21.63 4.53
C ALA A 363 -20.30 -21.99 3.49
N LEU A 364 -21.16 -21.03 3.12
CA LEU A 364 -22.23 -21.22 2.12
C LEU A 364 -21.76 -21.01 0.68
N LEU A 365 -20.59 -20.40 0.47
CA LEU A 365 -20.07 -20.08 -0.86
C LEU A 365 -19.96 -21.29 -1.82
N PRO A 366 -19.50 -22.50 -1.39
CA PRO A 366 -19.47 -23.67 -2.28
C PRO A 366 -20.86 -24.14 -2.70
N LEU A 367 -21.86 -24.05 -1.80
CA LEU A 367 -23.25 -24.41 -2.12
C LEU A 367 -23.84 -23.45 -3.15
N TRP A 368 -23.53 -22.15 -3.02
CA TRP A 368 -23.97 -21.15 -3.98
C TRP A 368 -23.29 -21.32 -5.35
N ALA A 369 -21.99 -21.66 -5.36
CA ALA A 369 -21.24 -21.99 -6.56
C ALA A 369 -21.83 -23.21 -7.28
N ALA A 370 -22.13 -24.29 -6.55
CA ALA A 370 -22.75 -25.50 -7.08
C ALA A 370 -24.15 -25.27 -7.66
N GLY A 371 -24.87 -24.27 -7.14
CA GLY A 371 -26.21 -23.89 -7.62
C GLY A 371 -26.25 -23.19 -8.98
N GLY A 372 -25.10 -22.91 -9.60
CA GLY A 372 -25.01 -22.33 -10.96
C GLY A 372 -25.47 -20.86 -11.07
N ARG A 373 -25.75 -20.20 -9.95
CA ARG A 373 -26.25 -18.80 -9.90
C ARG A 373 -25.13 -17.76 -9.76
N MET A 374 -23.88 -18.20 -9.70
CA MET A 374 -22.73 -17.34 -9.41
C MET A 374 -21.96 -17.02 -10.69
N HIS A 375 -22.01 -15.75 -11.09
CA HIS A 375 -21.35 -15.26 -12.31
C HIS A 375 -19.94 -14.71 -12.04
N SER A 376 -19.64 -14.35 -10.79
CA SER A 376 -18.32 -13.81 -10.42
C SER A 376 -17.28 -14.91 -10.32
N HIS A 377 -16.26 -14.84 -11.16
CA HIS A 377 -15.10 -15.75 -11.12
C HIS A 377 -14.33 -15.63 -9.80
N TRP A 378 -14.23 -14.42 -9.22
CA TRP A 378 -13.60 -14.21 -7.92
C TRP A 378 -14.21 -15.06 -6.81
N LEU A 379 -15.54 -15.11 -6.76
CA LEU A 379 -16.27 -15.91 -5.77
C LEU A 379 -16.16 -17.41 -6.07
N HIS A 380 -16.06 -17.78 -7.35
CA HIS A 380 -15.82 -19.16 -7.77
C HIS A 380 -14.47 -19.66 -7.29
N ASP A 381 -13.42 -18.88 -7.53
CA ASP A 381 -12.07 -19.20 -7.09
C ASP A 381 -11.99 -19.34 -5.56
N ALA A 382 -12.64 -18.43 -4.82
CA ALA A 382 -12.68 -18.46 -3.36
C ALA A 382 -13.41 -19.69 -2.80
N SER A 383 -14.44 -20.18 -3.50
CA SER A 383 -15.35 -21.21 -2.99
C SER A 383 -14.65 -22.52 -2.62
N ALA A 384 -13.56 -22.87 -3.31
CA ALA A 384 -12.88 -24.14 -3.09
C ALA A 384 -12.27 -24.25 -1.68
N LEU A 385 -11.76 -23.14 -1.13
CA LEU A 385 -11.11 -23.11 0.18
C LEU A 385 -11.92 -22.37 1.25
N SER A 386 -12.98 -21.67 0.88
CA SER A 386 -13.74 -20.79 1.79
C SER A 386 -14.24 -21.47 3.08
N PRO A 387 -14.66 -22.76 3.11
CA PRO A 387 -15.10 -23.40 4.36
C PRO A 387 -13.98 -23.52 5.41
N PHE A 388 -12.73 -23.74 5.00
CA PHE A 388 -11.59 -23.81 5.93
C PHE A 388 -11.33 -22.45 6.58
N PHE A 389 -11.43 -21.38 5.79
CA PHE A 389 -11.31 -20.02 6.32
C PHE A 389 -12.50 -19.61 7.20
N ALA A 390 -13.70 -20.12 6.92
CA ALA A 390 -14.88 -19.92 7.77
C ALA A 390 -14.63 -20.37 9.22
N ILE A 391 -13.98 -21.54 9.42
CA ILE A 391 -13.61 -22.04 10.76
C ILE A 391 -12.72 -21.03 11.50
N GLY A 392 -11.75 -20.44 10.80
CA GLY A 392 -10.90 -19.38 11.34
C GLY A 392 -11.71 -18.17 11.82
N PHE A 393 -12.64 -17.68 10.99
CA PHE A 393 -13.51 -16.56 11.37
C PHE A 393 -14.50 -16.88 12.50
N VAL A 394 -14.99 -18.13 12.60
CA VAL A 394 -15.74 -18.58 13.78
C VAL A 394 -14.87 -18.52 15.03
N GLY A 395 -13.63 -19.02 14.97
CA GLY A 395 -12.67 -18.93 16.07
C GLY A 395 -12.42 -17.49 16.53
N LEU A 396 -12.25 -16.56 15.58
CA LEU A 396 -12.10 -15.13 15.87
C LEU A 396 -13.37 -14.54 16.51
N ALA A 397 -14.55 -14.91 16.03
CA ALA A 397 -15.82 -14.49 16.62
C ALA A 397 -15.95 -14.96 18.08
N LEU A 398 -15.59 -16.22 18.37
CA LEU A 398 -15.59 -16.77 19.73
C LEU A 398 -14.62 -16.00 20.65
N VAL A 399 -13.41 -15.68 20.17
CA VAL A 399 -12.43 -14.86 20.93
C VAL A 399 -12.97 -13.46 21.22
N LEU A 400 -13.67 -12.83 20.26
CA LEU A 400 -14.29 -11.51 20.43
C LEU A 400 -15.46 -11.52 21.41
N LEU A 401 -16.13 -12.66 21.59
CA LEU A 401 -17.22 -12.83 22.57
C LEU A 401 -16.73 -13.11 24.00
N LEU A 402 -15.44 -13.39 24.19
CA LEU A 402 -14.88 -13.60 25.52
C LEU A 402 -15.08 -12.35 26.40
N PRO A 403 -15.47 -12.54 27.68
CA PRO A 403 -15.66 -11.42 28.58
C PRO A 403 -14.35 -10.67 28.83
N GLY A 404 -14.43 -9.35 28.98
CA GLY A 404 -13.32 -8.52 29.43
C GLY A 404 -13.66 -7.04 29.27
N GLU A 405 -12.80 -6.21 29.82
CA GLU A 405 -12.95 -4.76 29.76
C GLU A 405 -11.58 -4.12 29.47
N GLY A 406 -11.61 -2.89 28.94
CA GLY A 406 -10.41 -2.06 28.89
C GLY A 406 -9.30 -2.60 27.99
N GLU A 407 -8.10 -2.73 28.57
CA GLU A 407 -6.87 -3.13 27.88
C GLU A 407 -6.93 -4.56 27.34
N ALA A 408 -7.46 -5.51 28.13
CA ALA A 408 -7.57 -6.90 27.69
C ALA A 408 -8.49 -7.03 26.47
N GLU A 409 -9.60 -6.27 26.43
CA GLU A 409 -10.48 -6.26 25.27
C GLU A 409 -9.85 -5.56 24.06
N LEU A 410 -9.10 -4.46 24.28
CA LEU A 410 -8.32 -3.82 23.22
C LEU A 410 -7.34 -4.81 22.58
N HIS A 411 -6.57 -5.56 23.37
CA HIS A 411 -5.62 -6.54 22.86
C HIS A 411 -6.31 -7.66 22.09
N ARG A 412 -7.47 -8.14 22.58
CA ARG A 412 -8.26 -9.15 21.86
C ARG A 412 -8.79 -8.64 20.53
N ILE A 413 -9.38 -7.44 20.49
CA ILE A 413 -9.86 -6.83 19.25
C ILE A 413 -8.69 -6.60 18.28
N ALA A 414 -7.55 -6.12 18.79
CA ALA A 414 -6.38 -5.88 17.97
C ALA A 414 -5.82 -7.17 17.35
N GLY A 415 -5.65 -8.21 18.18
CA GLY A 415 -5.20 -9.52 17.73
C GLY A 415 -6.20 -10.16 16.75
N ALA A 416 -7.49 -10.14 17.06
CA ALA A 416 -8.52 -10.69 16.18
C ALA A 416 -8.66 -9.92 14.86
N GLY A 417 -8.51 -8.59 14.89
CA GLY A 417 -8.51 -7.75 13.69
C GLY A 417 -7.31 -8.04 12.79
N LEU A 418 -6.11 -8.10 13.36
CA LEU A 418 -4.88 -8.43 12.63
C LEU A 418 -4.91 -9.86 12.06
N LEU A 419 -5.31 -10.85 12.86
CA LEU A 419 -5.42 -12.23 12.39
C LEU A 419 -6.56 -12.39 11.37
N GLY A 420 -7.68 -11.68 11.54
CA GLY A 420 -8.78 -11.69 10.59
C GLY A 420 -8.39 -11.13 9.23
N VAL A 421 -7.67 -10.00 9.20
CA VAL A 421 -7.17 -9.46 7.93
C VAL A 421 -6.10 -10.37 7.31
N ALA A 422 -5.25 -11.01 8.12
CA ALA A 422 -4.29 -12.00 7.63
C ALA A 422 -4.94 -13.26 7.07
N LEU A 423 -6.04 -13.74 7.66
CA LEU A 423 -6.84 -14.85 7.13
C LEU A 423 -7.52 -14.47 5.81
N ALA A 424 -8.09 -13.26 5.72
CA ALA A 424 -8.67 -12.76 4.48
C ALA A 424 -7.61 -12.62 3.38
N HIS A 425 -6.42 -12.13 3.72
CA HIS A 425 -5.27 -12.04 2.82
C HIS A 425 -4.80 -13.41 2.35
N ALA A 426 -4.73 -14.38 3.26
CA ALA A 426 -4.38 -15.76 2.92
C ALA A 426 -5.40 -16.41 2.00
N LEU A 427 -6.71 -16.21 2.24
CA LEU A 427 -7.75 -16.65 1.32
C LEU A 427 -7.53 -16.07 -0.08
N PHE A 428 -7.28 -14.76 -0.19
CA PHE A 428 -6.93 -14.12 -1.45
C PHE A 428 -5.68 -14.73 -2.09
N ALA A 429 -4.60 -14.91 -1.32
CA ALA A 429 -3.32 -15.43 -1.81
C ALA A 429 -3.46 -16.83 -2.41
N TYR A 430 -4.19 -17.73 -1.72
CA TYR A 430 -4.32 -19.12 -2.15
C TYR A 430 -5.41 -19.36 -3.19
N THR A 431 -6.41 -18.49 -3.29
CA THR A 431 -7.54 -18.71 -4.22
C THR A 431 -7.54 -17.77 -5.40
N MET A 432 -7.20 -16.49 -5.22
CA MET A 432 -7.40 -15.45 -6.24
C MET A 432 -6.10 -14.90 -6.83
N PHE A 433 -4.96 -15.05 -6.16
CA PHE A 433 -3.71 -14.42 -6.59
C PHE A 433 -3.24 -14.86 -7.98
N HIS A 434 -3.64 -16.05 -8.45
CA HIS A 434 -3.34 -16.48 -9.81
C HIS A 434 -3.87 -15.51 -10.88
N ASN A 435 -4.90 -14.71 -10.58
CA ASN A 435 -5.38 -13.62 -11.45
C ASN A 435 -4.42 -12.42 -11.49
N PHE A 436 -3.44 -12.33 -10.60
CA PHE A 436 -2.46 -11.25 -10.52
C PHE A 436 -1.03 -11.72 -10.78
N ASN A 437 -0.83 -13.04 -10.87
CA ASN A 437 0.48 -13.62 -11.11
C ASN A 437 0.91 -13.37 -12.56
N LEU A 438 1.95 -12.55 -12.74
CA LEU A 438 2.52 -12.25 -14.05
C LEU A 438 3.70 -13.16 -14.43
N ASP A 439 4.10 -14.11 -13.59
CA ASP A 439 5.26 -14.97 -13.83
C ASP A 439 5.21 -15.69 -15.18
N PRO A 440 4.10 -16.33 -15.61
CA PRO A 440 4.10 -17.06 -16.88
C PRO A 440 4.30 -16.15 -18.09
N ALA A 441 3.63 -14.99 -18.11
CA ALA A 441 3.82 -13.97 -19.13
C ALA A 441 5.25 -13.40 -19.09
N ALA A 442 5.76 -13.07 -17.90
CA ALA A 442 7.12 -12.53 -17.73
C ALA A 442 8.20 -13.52 -18.19
N ASP A 443 8.06 -14.82 -17.90
CA ASP A 443 9.02 -15.85 -18.33
C ASP A 443 8.97 -16.08 -19.86
N LEU A 444 7.81 -15.88 -20.51
CA LEU A 444 7.71 -15.87 -21.98
C LEU A 444 8.41 -14.63 -22.55
N LEU A 445 8.12 -13.44 -22.02
CA LEU A 445 8.73 -12.19 -22.49
C LEU A 445 10.23 -12.14 -22.24
N ALA A 446 10.73 -12.74 -21.15
CA ALA A 446 12.15 -12.89 -20.89
C ALA A 446 12.85 -13.70 -21.99
N ARG A 447 12.25 -14.82 -22.42
CA ARG A 447 12.76 -15.63 -23.53
C ARG A 447 12.70 -14.87 -24.85
N ALA A 448 11.59 -14.20 -25.15
CA ALA A 448 11.48 -13.36 -26.34
C ALA A 448 12.56 -12.26 -26.38
N HIS A 449 12.84 -11.63 -25.24
CA HIS A 449 13.89 -10.63 -25.10
C HIS A 449 15.29 -11.21 -25.33
N GLN A 450 15.59 -12.39 -24.76
CA GLN A 450 16.86 -13.10 -25.01
C GLN A 450 17.04 -13.50 -26.48
N GLU A 451 15.95 -13.85 -27.16
CA GLU A 451 15.90 -14.14 -28.60
C GLU A 451 15.94 -12.86 -29.47
N GLN A 452 16.06 -11.67 -28.86
CA GLN A 452 16.03 -10.37 -29.54
C GLN A 452 14.77 -10.14 -30.38
N ARG A 453 13.63 -10.69 -29.92
CA ARG A 453 12.32 -10.46 -30.52
C ARG A 453 11.76 -9.13 -29.98
N PRO A 454 11.33 -8.20 -30.86
CA PRO A 454 10.65 -6.98 -30.42
C PRO A 454 9.39 -7.31 -29.62
N ILE A 455 9.07 -6.50 -28.60
CA ILE A 455 7.92 -6.71 -27.73
C ILE A 455 7.05 -5.47 -27.76
N ALA A 456 5.75 -5.66 -28.01
CA ALA A 456 4.75 -4.63 -27.89
C ALA A 456 3.69 -4.97 -26.83
N ASN A 457 3.14 -3.94 -26.20
CA ASN A 457 2.03 -4.00 -25.26
C ASN A 457 0.87 -3.18 -25.81
N VAL A 458 -0.28 -3.82 -25.97
CA VAL A 458 -1.49 -3.13 -26.42
C VAL A 458 -2.12 -2.37 -25.26
N GLY A 459 -2.21 -1.05 -25.40
CA GLY A 459 -2.67 -0.13 -24.36
C GLY A 459 -1.54 0.31 -23.42
N SER A 460 -1.92 0.92 -22.29
CA SER A 460 -0.94 1.51 -21.38
C SER A 460 -0.06 0.48 -20.69
N TYR A 461 1.25 0.73 -20.69
CA TYR A 461 2.26 -0.10 -20.05
C TYR A 461 2.83 0.59 -18.81
N GLU A 462 2.74 -0.06 -17.65
CA GLU A 462 3.13 0.52 -16.36
C GLU A 462 4.32 -0.21 -15.70
N GLY A 463 5.23 -0.79 -16.49
CA GLY A 463 6.38 -1.53 -15.94
C GLY A 463 5.99 -2.86 -15.30
N GLN A 464 5.03 -3.57 -15.89
CA GLN A 464 4.48 -4.80 -15.32
C GLN A 464 5.47 -5.96 -15.37
N TYR A 465 6.35 -5.99 -16.39
CA TYR A 465 7.23 -7.13 -16.68
C TYR A 465 8.71 -6.86 -16.45
N HIS A 466 9.19 -5.62 -16.59
CA HIS A 466 10.63 -5.27 -16.59
C HIS A 466 11.44 -5.95 -15.48
N TYR A 467 10.98 -5.84 -14.23
CA TYR A 467 11.68 -6.45 -13.11
C TYR A 467 11.70 -7.98 -13.17
N ARG A 468 10.52 -8.62 -13.34
CA ARG A 468 10.38 -10.08 -13.26
C ARG A 468 10.99 -10.79 -14.46
N ALA A 469 10.86 -10.20 -15.65
CA ALA A 469 11.41 -10.71 -16.90
C ALA A 469 12.85 -10.24 -17.17
N ARG A 470 13.43 -9.40 -16.28
CA ARG A 470 14.78 -8.83 -16.41
C ARG A 470 14.99 -8.14 -17.77
N LEU A 471 13.98 -7.39 -18.23
CA LEU A 471 14.03 -6.74 -19.54
C LEU A 471 14.98 -5.55 -19.51
N HIS A 472 15.67 -5.34 -20.63
CA HIS A 472 16.42 -4.13 -20.93
C HIS A 472 15.77 -3.38 -22.09
N GLY A 473 15.80 -2.05 -22.06
CA GLY A 473 15.15 -1.21 -23.08
C GLY A 473 13.63 -1.06 -22.88
N SER A 474 12.95 -0.65 -23.93
CA SER A 474 11.51 -0.36 -23.94
C SER A 474 10.68 -1.52 -24.49
N ILE A 475 9.44 -1.60 -24.02
CA ILE A 475 8.33 -2.29 -24.67
C ILE A 475 7.54 -1.22 -25.42
N ASP A 476 7.24 -1.49 -26.69
CA ASP A 476 6.46 -0.56 -27.51
C ASP A 476 5.00 -0.52 -27.04
N GLU A 477 4.49 0.65 -26.70
CA GLU A 477 3.06 0.85 -26.40
C GLU A 477 2.31 1.13 -27.70
N ILE A 478 1.40 0.23 -28.08
CA ILE A 478 0.63 0.31 -29.33
C ILE A 478 -0.87 0.30 -29.09
N ARG A 479 -1.66 0.86 -30.01
CA ARG A 479 -3.13 0.70 -29.99
C ARG A 479 -3.51 -0.61 -30.67
N ILE A 480 -4.76 -1.05 -30.46
CA ILE A 480 -5.31 -2.22 -31.15
C ILE A 480 -5.23 -2.03 -32.67
N ASP A 481 -5.56 -0.84 -33.16
CA ASP A 481 -5.58 -0.51 -34.59
C ASP A 481 -4.17 -0.56 -35.23
N ASP A 482 -3.11 -0.42 -34.42
CA ASP A 482 -1.72 -0.39 -34.88
C ASP A 482 -1.07 -1.78 -34.97
N ILE A 483 -1.76 -2.84 -34.50
CA ILE A 483 -1.21 -4.20 -34.46
C ILE A 483 -0.72 -4.66 -35.84
N GLY A 484 -1.49 -4.40 -36.90
CA GLY A 484 -1.13 -4.81 -38.25
C GLY A 484 0.14 -4.11 -38.76
N ALA A 485 0.21 -2.79 -38.58
CA ALA A 485 1.37 -2.00 -39.00
C ALA A 485 2.63 -2.39 -38.20
N TRP A 486 2.51 -2.54 -36.89
CA TRP A 486 3.63 -2.93 -36.03
C TRP A 486 4.12 -4.34 -36.34
N ALA A 487 3.21 -5.30 -36.58
CA ALA A 487 3.57 -6.67 -36.95
C ALA A 487 4.25 -6.76 -38.32
N ALA A 488 3.87 -5.90 -39.28
CA ALA A 488 4.54 -5.82 -40.57
C ALA A 488 5.99 -5.33 -40.43
N ALA A 489 6.25 -4.38 -39.53
CA ALA A 489 7.60 -3.92 -39.20
C ALA A 489 8.40 -4.93 -38.35
N HIS A 490 7.71 -5.72 -37.52
CA HIS A 490 8.30 -6.65 -36.57
C HIS A 490 7.70 -8.07 -36.72
N PRO A 491 7.96 -8.78 -37.84
CA PRO A 491 7.29 -10.06 -38.14
C PRO A 491 7.60 -11.17 -37.14
N ARG A 492 8.73 -11.10 -36.42
CA ARG A 492 9.11 -12.02 -35.33
C ARG A 492 8.76 -11.50 -33.94
N GLY A 493 8.06 -10.37 -33.86
CA GLY A 493 7.75 -9.70 -32.60
C GLY A 493 6.73 -10.47 -31.75
N VAL A 494 6.59 -10.05 -30.50
CA VAL A 494 5.63 -10.58 -29.54
C VAL A 494 4.71 -9.45 -29.10
N ILE A 495 3.40 -9.70 -29.06
CA ILE A 495 2.39 -8.71 -28.68
C ILE A 495 1.63 -9.20 -27.46
N VAL A 496 1.56 -8.38 -26.41
CA VAL A 496 0.74 -8.61 -25.21
C VAL A 496 -0.59 -7.86 -25.33
N ARG A 497 -1.69 -8.56 -25.10
CA ARG A 497 -3.06 -8.04 -25.13
C ARG A 497 -3.81 -8.33 -23.84
N TYR A 498 -4.78 -7.49 -23.52
CA TYR A 498 -5.63 -7.65 -22.34
C TYR A 498 -7.11 -7.67 -22.67
N PRO A 499 -7.66 -8.63 -23.44
CA PRO A 499 -9.06 -8.56 -23.82
C PRO A 499 -9.99 -8.84 -22.63
N ALA A 500 -11.20 -8.26 -22.65
CA ALA A 500 -12.20 -8.55 -21.62
C ALA A 500 -12.75 -9.98 -21.77
N LYS A 501 -12.99 -10.41 -23.01
CA LYS A 501 -13.45 -11.75 -23.37
C LYS A 501 -12.41 -12.50 -24.18
N LEU A 502 -12.35 -13.81 -23.98
CA LEU A 502 -11.42 -14.67 -24.68
C LEU A 502 -11.98 -15.07 -26.05
N ASP A 503 -11.26 -14.77 -27.13
CA ASP A 503 -11.59 -15.25 -28.46
C ASP A 503 -11.28 -16.77 -28.54
N PRO A 504 -12.20 -17.63 -29.05
CA PRO A 504 -11.89 -19.04 -29.31
C PRO A 504 -10.62 -19.26 -30.15
N ARG A 505 -10.29 -18.33 -31.07
CA ARG A 505 -9.05 -18.34 -31.86
C ARG A 505 -7.81 -18.16 -30.99
N ALA A 506 -7.90 -17.40 -29.89
CA ALA A 506 -6.80 -17.24 -28.94
C ALA A 506 -6.37 -18.58 -28.38
N ARG A 507 -7.31 -19.47 -28.03
CA ARG A 507 -6.99 -20.81 -27.49
C ARG A 507 -6.24 -21.71 -28.47
N ARG A 508 -6.30 -21.41 -29.75
CA ARG A 508 -5.64 -22.17 -30.81
C ARG A 508 -4.31 -21.54 -31.19
N PHE A 509 -4.25 -20.21 -31.27
CA PHE A 509 -3.18 -19.47 -31.95
C PHE A 509 -2.32 -18.58 -31.05
N ALA A 510 -2.78 -18.22 -29.85
CA ALA A 510 -1.96 -17.43 -28.93
C ALA A 510 -0.78 -18.27 -28.41
N LEU A 511 0.31 -17.61 -28.02
CA LEU A 511 1.43 -18.28 -27.36
C LEU A 511 1.07 -18.62 -25.91
N LEU A 512 0.40 -17.69 -25.23
CA LEU A 512 0.01 -17.84 -23.83
C LEU A 512 -1.33 -17.16 -23.56
N ILE A 513 -2.15 -17.79 -22.72
CA ILE A 513 -3.35 -17.21 -22.14
C ILE A 513 -3.31 -17.43 -20.63
N GLN A 514 -3.55 -16.37 -19.88
CA GLN A 514 -3.73 -16.44 -18.45
C GLN A 514 -4.79 -15.44 -17.95
N PRO A 515 -5.41 -15.68 -16.79
CA PRO A 515 -6.23 -14.70 -16.12
C PRO A 515 -5.41 -13.47 -15.70
N PHE A 516 -5.99 -12.26 -15.81
CA PHE A 516 -5.35 -11.03 -15.38
C PHE A 516 -6.35 -10.00 -14.82
N ARG A 517 -6.43 -9.90 -13.49
CA ARG A 517 -7.40 -9.08 -12.75
C ARG A 517 -8.82 -9.48 -13.15
N SER A 518 -9.58 -8.55 -13.75
CA SER A 518 -10.91 -8.79 -14.31
C SER A 518 -10.88 -8.98 -15.83
N ARG A 519 -9.70 -9.11 -16.46
CA ARG A 519 -9.52 -9.30 -17.91
C ARG A 519 -8.65 -10.53 -18.20
N TRP A 520 -8.49 -10.91 -19.44
CA TRP A 520 -7.48 -11.88 -19.84
C TRP A 520 -6.15 -11.19 -20.10
N LEU A 521 -5.05 -11.94 -20.04
CA LEU A 521 -3.77 -11.58 -20.61
C LEU A 521 -3.44 -12.63 -21.65
N GLU A 522 -3.20 -12.16 -22.86
CA GLU A 522 -2.81 -13.00 -23.99
C GLU A 522 -1.46 -12.52 -24.52
N VAL A 523 -0.60 -13.47 -24.87
CA VAL A 523 0.67 -13.18 -25.53
C VAL A 523 0.66 -13.86 -26.90
N TRP A 524 1.02 -13.13 -27.94
CA TRP A 524 0.87 -13.52 -29.33
C TRP A 524 2.16 -13.35 -30.12
N ASP A 525 2.36 -14.19 -31.13
CA ASP A 525 3.28 -13.86 -32.22
C ASP A 525 2.67 -12.75 -33.09
N ALA A 526 3.48 -11.76 -33.45
CA ALA A 526 3.01 -10.54 -34.12
C ALA A 526 2.29 -10.84 -35.44
N ALA A 527 2.91 -11.67 -36.30
CA ALA A 527 2.33 -12.06 -37.58
C ALA A 527 1.00 -12.81 -37.42
N THR A 528 0.90 -13.69 -36.42
CA THR A 528 -0.29 -14.50 -36.15
C THR A 528 -1.47 -13.63 -35.74
N VAL A 529 -1.27 -12.71 -34.80
CA VAL A 529 -2.36 -11.84 -34.33
C VAL A 529 -2.77 -10.82 -35.40
N ALA A 530 -1.81 -10.30 -36.18
CA ALA A 530 -2.12 -9.41 -37.29
C ALA A 530 -2.98 -10.09 -38.38
N ALA A 531 -2.68 -11.36 -38.71
CA ALA A 531 -3.50 -12.13 -39.64
C ALA A 531 -4.94 -12.32 -39.12
N ILE A 532 -5.10 -12.61 -37.83
CA ILE A 532 -6.42 -12.77 -37.20
C ILE A 532 -7.24 -11.48 -37.21
N GLU A 533 -6.61 -10.34 -36.90
CA GLU A 533 -7.25 -9.01 -36.96
C GLU A 533 -7.63 -8.63 -38.41
N ALA A 534 -6.85 -9.07 -39.39
CA ALA A 534 -7.16 -8.91 -40.82
C ALA A 534 -8.23 -9.90 -41.34
N GLY A 535 -8.83 -10.72 -40.47
CA GLY A 535 -9.83 -11.73 -40.86
C GLY A 535 -9.25 -12.94 -41.61
N GLN A 536 -7.93 -13.12 -41.60
CA GLN A 536 -7.24 -14.22 -42.24
C GLN A 536 -7.06 -15.40 -41.28
N THR A 537 -6.89 -16.60 -41.83
CA THR A 537 -6.53 -17.79 -41.03
C THR A 537 -5.02 -17.91 -41.00
N PRO A 538 -4.35 -17.71 -39.85
CA PRO A 538 -2.91 -17.88 -39.74
C PRO A 538 -2.51 -19.34 -39.90
N ALA A 539 -1.21 -19.58 -40.15
CA ALA A 539 -0.65 -20.93 -40.14
C ALA A 539 -0.81 -21.57 -38.76
N GLU A 540 -0.94 -22.91 -38.73
CA GLU A 540 -1.01 -23.64 -37.46
C GLU A 540 0.27 -23.43 -36.65
N PRO A 541 0.17 -23.06 -35.36
CA PRO A 541 1.34 -22.84 -34.54
C PRO A 541 2.01 -24.17 -34.24
N ALA A 542 3.36 -24.16 -34.25
CA ALA A 542 4.15 -25.35 -33.94
C ALA A 542 3.94 -25.86 -32.50
N GLN A 543 3.54 -24.97 -31.60
CA GLN A 543 3.25 -25.27 -30.20
C GLN A 543 1.81 -24.89 -29.88
N ARG A 544 1.16 -25.71 -29.07
CA ARG A 544 -0.19 -25.39 -28.55
C ARG A 544 -0.11 -24.18 -27.63
N THR A 545 -1.16 -23.37 -27.63
CA THR A 545 -1.33 -22.25 -26.70
C THR A 545 -1.14 -22.72 -25.25
N ALA A 546 -0.24 -22.06 -24.53
CA ALA A 546 0.00 -22.35 -23.13
C ALA A 546 -1.11 -21.73 -22.27
N LEU A 547 -1.91 -22.55 -21.60
CA LEU A 547 -3.00 -22.12 -20.74
C LEU A 547 -2.56 -22.16 -19.27
N TYR A 548 -2.57 -21.00 -18.60
CA TYR A 548 -2.20 -20.88 -17.19
C TYR A 548 -3.34 -20.33 -16.32
N PRO A 549 -3.42 -20.72 -15.03
CA PRO A 549 -2.77 -21.93 -14.48
C PRO A 549 -3.46 -23.20 -15.03
N PRO A 550 -2.76 -24.33 -15.23
CA PRO A 550 -3.30 -25.50 -15.94
C PRO A 550 -4.60 -26.07 -15.36
N ASP A 551 -4.74 -26.07 -14.03
CA ASP A 551 -5.91 -26.61 -13.33
C ASP A 551 -7.17 -25.74 -13.50
N TYR A 552 -7.00 -24.45 -13.82
CA TYR A 552 -8.10 -23.49 -14.05
C TYR A 552 -9.00 -23.91 -15.22
N TRP A 553 -8.43 -24.66 -16.18
CA TRP A 553 -9.09 -25.00 -17.45
C TRP A 553 -9.72 -26.39 -17.46
N ARG A 554 -9.54 -27.19 -16.39
CA ARG A 554 -9.88 -28.63 -16.37
C ARG A 554 -11.37 -28.95 -16.21
N TYR A 555 -12.19 -28.03 -15.68
CA TYR A 555 -13.56 -28.36 -15.22
C TYR A 555 -14.71 -27.55 -15.84
N GLY A 556 -14.50 -26.81 -16.93
CA GLY A 556 -15.59 -26.14 -17.64
C GLY A 556 -15.14 -25.01 -18.55
N LYS A 557 -16.10 -24.41 -19.28
CA LYS A 557 -15.86 -23.10 -19.91
C LYS A 557 -15.52 -22.13 -18.77
N PRO A 558 -14.37 -21.43 -18.81
CA PRO A 558 -14.09 -20.37 -17.85
C PRO A 558 -15.26 -19.38 -17.85
N PRO A 559 -15.65 -18.84 -16.70
CA PRO A 559 -16.63 -17.77 -16.66
C PRO A 559 -16.19 -16.66 -17.62
N GLU A 560 -17.08 -16.23 -18.52
CA GLU A 560 -16.86 -15.00 -19.28
C GLU A 560 -16.69 -13.87 -18.27
N ARG A 561 -15.56 -13.14 -18.34
CA ARG A 561 -15.33 -11.99 -17.48
C ARG A 561 -16.28 -10.87 -17.95
N SER A 562 -17.06 -10.30 -17.03
CA SER A 562 -17.95 -9.16 -17.32
C SER A 562 -17.14 -7.88 -17.47
N ASP A 563 -17.71 -6.88 -18.16
CA ASP A 563 -17.10 -5.57 -18.42
C ASP A 563 -17.19 -4.59 -17.22
N ASP A 564 -17.53 -5.06 -16.02
CA ASP A 564 -17.86 -4.23 -14.85
C ASP A 564 -16.65 -3.60 -14.12
#